data_AF-A0A1E9DB69-F1
#
_entry.id   AF-A0A1E9DB69-F1
#
_cell.length_a   1.000
_cell.length_b   1.000
_cell.length_c   1.000
_cell.angle_alpha   90.00
_cell.angle_beta   90.00
_cell.angle_gamma   90.00
#
_symmetry.space_group_name_H-M   'P 1'
#
loop_
_entity.id
_entity.type
_entity.pdbx_description
1 polymer ?
#
loop_
_entity_poly.entity_id
_entity_poly.type
_entity_poly.pdbx_seq_one_letter_code
_entity_poly.pdbx_strand_id
1 'polypeptide(L)'
;MSFNITNKAFNKEFGIIDEEKKKTKKWDKRKQKNILKNQIYDRLTRMLNDGMSTSRNDDKNDLSTTTINKIYSVTTYKTYKKQCYKFAEFLKENYPEIKKIQQVKTEHVNEYLKNLTNQDLSAYSISTSKSAIAKVLRTSSTNFIATAPRTRKSIKRSRYEAKRDKHISEELERKFSKITSSTGLRKKEMEAVRGVDLKEINGKYYVKVRQGKGGKKRLALIMGKDKEETDEIINIFKEAG
;
A
#
# COMPACT_ATOMS: atom_id res chain seq x y z
N MET A 1 59.06 -8.98 -26.21
CA MET A 1 58.12 -7.86 -26.43
C MET A 1 56.90 -8.40 -27.15
N SER A 2 55.78 -8.61 -26.44
CA SER A 2 54.52 -9.04 -27.06
C SER A 2 53.84 -7.81 -27.68
N PHE A 3 53.88 -7.70 -29.00
CA PHE A 3 53.14 -6.68 -29.73
C PHE A 3 51.63 -6.97 -29.63
N ASN A 4 50.94 -6.23 -28.75
CA ASN A 4 49.48 -6.15 -28.75
C ASN A 4 49.04 -5.35 -29.98
N ILE A 5 48.94 -6.02 -31.13
CA ILE A 5 48.30 -5.47 -32.31
C ILE A 5 46.81 -5.32 -31.95
N THR A 6 46.38 -4.08 -31.78
CA THR A 6 45.00 -3.75 -31.40
C THR A 6 44.02 -4.37 -32.38
N ASN A 7 43.15 -5.27 -31.86
CA ASN A 7 42.01 -5.94 -32.51
C ASN A 7 40.97 -5.02 -33.18
N LYS A 8 41.24 -3.73 -33.33
CA LYS A 8 40.29 -2.73 -33.82
C LYS A 8 40.05 -2.85 -35.33
N ALA A 9 41.06 -3.25 -36.11
CA ALA A 9 40.93 -3.46 -37.55
C ALA A 9 40.20 -4.78 -37.86
N PHE A 10 40.62 -5.88 -37.22
CA PHE A 10 39.98 -7.20 -37.34
C PHE A 10 38.49 -7.17 -36.94
N ASN A 11 38.16 -6.54 -35.81
CA ASN A 11 36.77 -6.47 -35.34
C ASN A 11 35.89 -5.51 -36.17
N LYS A 12 36.49 -4.62 -36.98
CA LYS A 12 35.78 -3.73 -37.92
C LYS A 12 35.46 -4.47 -39.22
N GLU A 13 36.37 -5.31 -39.69
CA GLU A 13 36.24 -6.10 -40.91
C GLU A 13 35.20 -7.23 -40.77
N PHE A 14 35.11 -7.86 -39.59
CA PHE A 14 34.09 -8.87 -39.27
C PHE A 14 32.78 -8.30 -38.70
N GLY A 15 32.58 -6.98 -38.66
CA GLY A 15 31.31 -6.35 -38.22
C GLY A 15 30.94 -6.52 -36.74
N ILE A 16 31.81 -7.14 -35.93
CA ILE A 16 31.56 -7.49 -34.52
C ILE A 16 31.29 -6.24 -33.66
N ILE A 17 32.04 -5.15 -33.88
CA ILE A 17 31.86 -3.87 -33.14
C ILE A 17 30.48 -3.26 -33.46
N ASP A 18 30.02 -3.37 -34.70
CA ASP A 18 28.72 -2.82 -35.11
C ASP A 18 27.56 -3.67 -34.66
N GLU A 19 27.72 -4.99 -34.55
CA GLU A 19 26.74 -5.87 -33.91
C GLU A 19 26.62 -5.64 -32.41
N GLU A 20 27.74 -5.49 -31.69
CA GLU A 20 27.73 -5.15 -30.26
C GLU A 20 27.13 -3.76 -30.02
N LYS A 21 27.48 -2.76 -30.84
CA LYS A 21 26.85 -1.43 -30.82
C LYS A 21 25.37 -1.46 -31.20
N LYS A 22 24.95 -2.31 -32.13
CA LYS A 22 23.54 -2.51 -32.50
C LYS A 22 22.77 -3.23 -31.39
N LYS A 23 23.35 -4.26 -30.77
CA LYS A 23 22.79 -4.98 -29.62
C LYS A 23 22.62 -4.02 -28.45
N THR A 24 23.66 -3.31 -28.03
CA THR A 24 23.59 -2.29 -26.96
C THR A 24 22.55 -1.20 -27.26
N LYS A 25 22.56 -0.60 -28.47
CA LYS A 25 21.51 0.36 -28.88
C LYS A 25 20.09 -0.22 -28.86
N LYS A 26 19.90 -1.50 -29.22
CA LYS A 26 18.60 -2.20 -29.18
C LYS A 26 18.15 -2.47 -27.74
N TRP A 27 19.07 -2.85 -26.85
CA TRP A 27 18.83 -2.99 -25.42
C TRP A 27 18.49 -1.65 -24.76
N ASP A 28 19.19 -0.57 -25.12
CA ASP A 28 18.93 0.79 -24.64
C ASP A 28 17.58 1.34 -25.14
N LYS A 29 17.22 1.11 -26.40
CA LYS A 29 15.90 1.44 -26.95
C LYS A 29 14.77 0.67 -26.25
N ARG A 30 14.97 -0.61 -25.89
CA ARG A 30 14.00 -1.40 -25.09
C ARG A 30 13.86 -0.84 -23.68
N LYS A 31 14.96 -0.40 -23.06
CA LYS A 31 14.98 0.26 -21.74
C LYS A 31 14.21 1.60 -21.76
N GLN A 32 14.27 2.34 -22.88
CA GLN A 32 13.54 3.59 -23.05
C GLN A 32 12.01 3.46 -23.19
N LYS A 33 11.48 2.30 -23.64
CA LYS A 33 10.03 2.12 -23.85
C LYS A 33 9.20 1.99 -22.56
N ASN A 34 9.81 1.69 -21.40
CA ASN A 34 9.12 1.48 -20.11
C ASN A 34 9.72 2.29 -18.95
N ILE A 35 10.19 3.52 -19.21
CA ILE A 35 10.94 4.30 -18.20
C ILE A 35 10.07 4.68 -16.99
N LEU A 36 8.85 5.18 -17.21
CA LEU A 36 8.06 5.80 -16.14
C LEU A 36 7.65 4.79 -15.06
N LYS A 37 7.06 3.64 -15.44
CA LYS A 37 6.67 2.58 -14.49
C LYS A 37 7.87 2.03 -13.72
N ASN A 38 9.03 1.87 -14.38
CA ASN A 38 10.25 1.41 -13.74
C ASN A 38 10.77 2.44 -12.73
N GLN A 39 10.81 3.72 -13.08
CA GLN A 39 11.19 4.78 -12.14
C GLN A 39 10.24 4.87 -10.93
N ILE A 40 8.94 4.70 -11.15
CA ILE A 40 7.94 4.62 -10.08
C ILE A 40 8.23 3.42 -9.18
N TYR A 41 8.48 2.25 -9.77
CA TYR A 41 8.81 1.02 -9.04
C TYR A 41 10.07 1.20 -8.20
N ASP A 42 11.16 1.70 -8.79
CA ASP A 42 12.43 1.90 -8.10
C ASP A 42 12.28 2.87 -6.92
N ARG A 43 11.58 4.00 -7.13
CA ARG A 43 11.32 4.98 -6.07
C ARG A 43 10.50 4.37 -4.95
N LEU A 44 9.35 3.74 -5.25
CA LEU A 44 8.49 3.15 -4.23
C LEU A 44 9.19 2.01 -3.48
N THR A 45 10.03 1.24 -4.16
CA THR A 45 10.77 0.12 -3.55
C THR A 45 11.86 0.62 -2.62
N ARG A 46 12.61 1.68 -2.99
CA ARG A 46 13.53 2.36 -2.07
C ARG A 46 12.78 2.89 -0.84
N MET A 47 11.68 3.63 -1.05
CA MET A 47 10.88 4.14 0.08
C MET A 47 10.39 3.02 1.00
N LEU A 48 10.03 1.86 0.45
CA LEU A 48 9.63 0.70 1.25
C LEU A 48 10.81 0.15 2.05
N ASN A 49 11.97 -0.05 1.44
CA ASN A 49 13.16 -0.56 2.13
C ASN A 49 13.60 0.41 3.25
N ASP A 50 13.65 1.70 2.94
CA ASP A 50 14.01 2.76 3.89
C ASP A 50 12.98 2.88 5.03
N GLY A 51 11.70 2.62 4.75
CA GLY A 51 10.64 2.66 5.76
C GLY A 51 10.48 1.36 6.56
N MET A 52 10.86 0.21 6.02
CA MET A 52 10.78 -1.07 6.75
C MET A 52 11.94 -1.26 7.73
N SER A 53 13.03 -0.50 7.56
CA SER A 53 14.19 -0.50 8.47
C SER A 53 13.99 0.39 9.71
N THR A 54 12.95 1.23 9.74
CA THR A 54 12.70 2.16 10.85
C THR A 54 11.24 2.13 11.33
N SER A 55 11.02 2.61 12.55
CA SER A 55 9.68 2.79 13.10
C SER A 55 9.07 4.09 12.58
N ARG A 56 7.85 4.01 12.03
CA ARG A 56 7.08 5.20 11.63
C ARG A 56 6.84 6.17 12.78
N ASN A 57 6.70 5.65 14.00
CA ASN A 57 6.42 6.49 15.15
C ASN A 57 7.66 7.34 15.49
N ASP A 58 8.83 6.73 15.38
CA ASP A 58 10.10 7.36 15.73
C ASP A 58 10.44 8.42 14.69
N ASP A 59 10.31 8.09 13.39
CA ASP A 59 10.48 9.03 12.27
C ASP A 59 9.45 10.18 12.25
N LYS A 60 8.39 10.12 13.06
CA LYS A 60 7.45 11.24 13.22
C LYS A 60 7.85 12.19 14.35
N ASN A 61 8.58 11.68 15.33
CA ASN A 61 9.01 12.43 16.50
C ASN A 61 10.40 13.05 16.28
N ASP A 62 11.18 12.52 15.33
CA ASP A 62 12.47 13.06 14.95
C ASP A 62 12.34 14.13 13.84
N LEU A 63 12.65 15.38 14.21
CA LEU A 63 12.65 16.54 13.31
C LEU A 63 13.66 16.43 12.15
N SER A 64 14.72 15.63 12.30
CA SER A 64 15.76 15.42 11.29
C SER A 64 15.33 14.43 10.19
N THR A 65 14.33 13.60 10.47
CA THR A 65 13.84 12.58 9.54
C THR A 65 12.62 13.06 8.77
N THR A 66 12.48 12.60 7.52
CA THR A 66 11.31 12.94 6.71
C THR A 66 10.51 11.72 6.32
N THR A 67 9.27 11.65 6.79
CA THR A 67 8.36 10.55 6.44
C THR A 67 7.96 10.57 4.96
N ILE A 68 8.19 11.68 4.23
CA ILE A 68 7.86 11.78 2.81
C ILE A 68 8.64 10.76 1.96
N ASN A 69 9.86 10.42 2.34
CA ASN A 69 10.72 9.48 1.62
C ASN A 69 10.62 8.03 2.10
N LYS A 70 9.67 7.71 2.99
CA LYS A 70 9.53 6.36 3.57
C LYS A 70 8.12 5.79 3.40
N ILE A 71 8.03 4.47 3.26
CA ILE A 71 6.81 3.66 3.27
C ILE A 71 6.99 2.52 4.27
N TYR A 72 6.18 2.53 5.33
CA TYR A 72 6.33 1.62 6.48
C TYR A 72 5.45 0.36 6.37
N SER A 73 4.91 0.06 5.19
CA SER A 73 4.01 -1.08 5.02
C SER A 73 3.98 -1.56 3.58
N VAL A 74 4.12 -2.88 3.43
CA VAL A 74 3.95 -3.60 2.16
C VAL A 74 2.56 -3.35 1.56
N THR A 75 1.52 -3.23 2.38
CA THR A 75 0.16 -2.96 1.90
C THR A 75 0.04 -1.56 1.29
N THR A 76 0.65 -0.55 1.93
CA THR A 76 0.73 0.81 1.38
C THR A 76 1.51 0.83 0.09
N TYR A 77 2.67 0.16 0.04
CA TYR A 77 3.47 0.01 -1.18
C TYR A 77 2.66 -0.59 -2.33
N LYS A 78 1.98 -1.73 -2.11
CA LYS A 78 1.16 -2.39 -3.14
C LYS A 78 0.04 -1.48 -3.65
N THR A 79 -0.61 -0.75 -2.74
CA THR A 79 -1.68 0.19 -3.08
C THR A 79 -1.14 1.34 -3.92
N TYR A 80 -0.06 1.99 -3.47
CA TYR A 80 0.53 3.13 -4.15
C TYR A 80 1.09 2.73 -5.52
N LYS A 81 1.79 1.60 -5.60
CA LYS A 81 2.27 1.04 -6.87
C LYS A 81 1.13 0.88 -7.87
N LYS A 82 0.00 0.28 -7.45
CA LYS A 82 -1.17 0.12 -8.31
C LYS A 82 -1.73 1.46 -8.80
N GLN A 83 -1.87 2.46 -7.91
CA GLN A 83 -2.40 3.76 -8.32
C GLN A 83 -1.45 4.51 -9.26
N CYS A 84 -0.16 4.52 -8.96
CA CYS A 84 0.84 5.17 -9.81
C CYS A 84 0.98 4.47 -11.16
N TYR A 85 0.75 3.15 -11.24
CA TYR A 85 0.77 2.43 -12.51
C TYR A 85 -0.40 2.81 -13.41
N LYS A 86 -1.60 2.95 -12.84
CA LYS A 86 -2.77 3.48 -13.58
C LYS A 86 -2.53 4.90 -14.09
N PHE A 87 -1.89 5.74 -13.27
CA PHE A 87 -1.50 7.08 -13.69
C PHE A 87 -0.47 7.05 -14.83
N ALA A 88 0.54 6.17 -14.73
CA ALA A 88 1.53 6.00 -15.79
C ALA A 88 0.91 5.47 -17.11
N GLU A 89 -0.13 4.64 -17.03
CA GLU A 89 -0.91 4.22 -18.22
C GLU A 89 -1.66 5.39 -18.83
N PHE A 90 -2.37 6.18 -18.01
CA PHE A 90 -3.03 7.39 -18.48
C PHE A 90 -2.06 8.37 -19.16
N LEU A 91 -0.88 8.61 -18.57
CA LEU A 91 0.15 9.45 -19.20
C LEU A 91 0.65 8.87 -20.51
N LYS A 92 0.82 7.54 -20.60
CA LYS A 92 1.25 6.88 -21.83
C LYS A 92 0.25 7.07 -22.98
N GLU A 93 -1.04 7.09 -22.66
CA GLU A 93 -2.13 7.23 -23.64
C GLU A 93 -2.32 8.69 -24.08
N ASN A 94 -2.27 9.65 -23.15
CA ASN A 94 -2.62 11.05 -23.41
C ASN A 94 -1.39 11.95 -23.65
N TYR A 95 -0.22 11.56 -23.11
CA TYR A 95 1.02 12.34 -23.10
C TYR A 95 2.25 11.44 -23.38
N PRO A 96 2.33 10.81 -24.57
CA PRO A 96 3.39 9.84 -24.90
C PRO A 96 4.82 10.41 -24.87
N GLU A 97 4.97 11.73 -24.88
CA GLU A 97 6.23 12.45 -24.70
C GLU A 97 6.77 12.39 -23.25
N ILE A 98 5.88 12.17 -22.27
CA ILE A 98 6.24 12.07 -20.85
C ILE A 98 6.72 10.65 -20.57
N LYS A 99 8.03 10.47 -20.61
CA LYS A 99 8.67 9.17 -20.38
C LYS A 99 9.32 9.07 -19.00
N LYS A 100 9.70 10.19 -18.41
CA LYS A 100 10.39 10.28 -17.12
C LYS A 100 9.53 10.99 -16.09
N ILE A 101 9.68 10.59 -14.83
CA ILE A 101 8.96 11.18 -13.70
C ILE A 101 9.23 12.68 -13.52
N GLN A 102 10.43 13.16 -13.89
CA GLN A 102 10.79 14.57 -13.82
C GLN A 102 10.04 15.44 -14.84
N GLN A 103 9.50 14.84 -15.90
CA GLN A 103 8.71 15.55 -16.91
C GLN A 103 7.25 15.71 -16.48
N VAL A 104 6.81 15.00 -15.43
CA VAL A 104 5.45 15.08 -14.92
C VAL A 104 5.26 16.41 -14.19
N LYS A 105 4.49 17.30 -14.81
CA LYS A 105 4.01 18.56 -14.22
C LYS A 105 2.67 18.39 -13.48
N THR A 106 2.31 19.43 -12.72
CA THR A 106 1.08 19.51 -11.94
C THR A 106 -0.18 19.39 -12.81
N GLU A 107 -0.14 19.94 -14.02
CA GLU A 107 -1.26 19.96 -14.98
C GLU A 107 -1.68 18.54 -15.36
N HIS A 108 -0.73 17.67 -15.69
CA HIS A 108 -1.02 16.28 -16.06
C HIS A 108 -1.63 15.49 -14.90
N VAL A 109 -1.23 15.79 -13.65
CA VAL A 109 -1.85 15.19 -12.46
C VAL A 109 -3.27 15.68 -12.30
N ASN A 110 -3.52 16.98 -12.50
CA ASN A 110 -4.84 17.57 -12.38
C ASN A 110 -5.81 17.01 -13.42
N GLU A 111 -5.37 16.84 -14.67
CA GLU A 111 -6.18 16.21 -15.73
C GLU A 111 -6.49 14.76 -15.42
N TYR A 112 -5.52 14.01 -14.90
CA TYR A 112 -5.79 12.65 -14.44
C TYR A 112 -6.85 12.61 -13.33
N LEU A 113 -6.77 13.52 -12.35
CA LEU A 113 -7.77 13.61 -11.28
C LEU A 113 -9.17 14.01 -11.80
N LYS A 114 -9.24 14.86 -12.83
CA LYS A 114 -10.50 15.15 -13.54
C LYS A 114 -11.03 13.91 -14.24
N ASN A 115 -10.19 13.18 -14.97
CA ASN A 115 -10.56 11.92 -15.61
C ASN A 115 -11.10 10.89 -14.60
N LEU A 116 -10.48 10.74 -13.42
CA LEU A 116 -10.99 9.85 -12.38
C LEU A 116 -12.35 10.30 -11.82
N THR A 117 -12.59 11.61 -11.76
CA THR A 117 -13.89 12.17 -11.38
C THR A 117 -14.95 11.86 -12.43
N ASN A 118 -14.61 12.02 -13.72
CA ASN A 118 -15.51 11.72 -14.84
C ASN A 118 -15.84 10.23 -14.96
N GLN A 119 -14.97 9.35 -14.45
CA GLN A 119 -15.23 7.91 -14.34
C GLN A 119 -16.08 7.52 -13.11
N ASP A 120 -16.66 8.50 -12.41
CA ASP A 120 -17.47 8.33 -11.20
C ASP A 120 -16.79 7.48 -10.10
N LEU A 121 -15.45 7.55 -10.01
CA LEU A 121 -14.74 6.89 -8.93
C LEU A 121 -15.05 7.56 -7.59
N SER A 122 -15.11 6.75 -6.53
CA SER A 122 -15.38 7.28 -5.20
C SER A 122 -14.31 8.28 -4.74
N ALA A 123 -14.74 9.29 -3.98
CA ALA A 123 -13.84 10.28 -3.37
C ALA A 123 -12.66 9.65 -2.61
N TYR A 124 -12.88 8.49 -1.99
CA TYR A 124 -11.84 7.71 -1.32
C TYR A 124 -10.79 7.15 -2.29
N SER A 125 -11.21 6.67 -3.45
CA SER A 125 -10.32 6.13 -4.49
C SER A 125 -9.50 7.27 -5.10
N ILE A 126 -10.14 8.38 -5.47
CA ILE A 126 -9.47 9.56 -6.03
C ILE A 126 -8.45 10.12 -5.03
N SER A 127 -8.84 10.29 -3.76
CA SER A 127 -7.93 10.77 -2.70
C SER A 127 -6.72 9.85 -2.50
N THR A 128 -6.91 8.53 -2.62
CA THR A 128 -5.82 7.54 -2.53
C THR A 128 -4.87 7.69 -3.72
N SER A 129 -5.39 7.82 -4.93
CA SER A 129 -4.58 8.05 -6.14
C SER A 129 -3.79 9.36 -6.04
N LYS A 130 -4.46 10.45 -5.65
CA LYS A 130 -3.84 11.77 -5.41
C LYS A 130 -2.67 11.68 -4.43
N SER A 131 -2.86 10.99 -3.31
CA SER A 131 -1.82 10.80 -2.29
C SER A 131 -0.65 9.96 -2.79
N ALA A 132 -0.91 8.89 -3.55
CA ALA A 132 0.13 8.02 -4.11
C ALA A 132 0.99 8.77 -5.14
N ILE A 133 0.37 9.56 -6.02
CA ILE A 133 1.07 10.37 -7.02
C ILE A 133 1.90 11.45 -6.33
N ALA A 134 1.33 12.18 -5.36
CA ALA A 134 2.05 13.17 -4.55
C ALA A 134 3.33 12.58 -3.93
N LYS A 135 3.19 11.39 -3.32
CA LYS A 135 4.29 10.66 -2.69
C LYS A 135 5.43 10.37 -3.66
N VAL A 136 5.11 9.85 -4.84
CA VAL A 136 6.09 9.46 -5.85
C VAL A 136 6.76 10.67 -6.52
N LEU A 137 6.01 11.76 -6.70
CA LEU A 137 6.53 13.04 -7.18
C LEU A 137 7.28 13.86 -6.11
N ARG A 138 7.25 13.42 -4.84
CA ARG A 138 7.83 14.12 -3.68
C ARG A 138 7.32 15.55 -3.54
N THR A 139 6.02 15.73 -3.77
CA THR A 139 5.35 17.03 -3.70
C THR A 139 4.14 16.94 -2.76
N SER A 140 3.64 18.09 -2.30
CA SER A 140 2.43 18.13 -1.48
C SER A 140 1.21 17.82 -2.32
N SER A 141 0.28 17.03 -1.78
CA SER A 141 -1.02 16.82 -2.42
C SER A 141 -1.84 18.10 -2.54
N THR A 142 -1.54 19.14 -1.76
CA THR A 142 -2.21 20.45 -1.85
C THR A 142 -1.90 21.18 -3.14
N ASN A 143 -0.81 20.82 -3.83
CA ASN A 143 -0.41 21.44 -5.09
C ASN A 143 -1.32 21.02 -6.27
N PHE A 144 -2.14 19.98 -6.08
CA PHE A 144 -3.09 19.51 -7.09
C PHE A 144 -4.51 19.98 -6.80
N ILE A 145 -5.36 19.99 -7.82
CA ILE A 145 -6.77 20.37 -7.74
C ILE A 145 -7.48 19.74 -6.53
N ALA A 146 -8.37 20.51 -5.90
CA ALA A 146 -9.24 19.98 -4.87
C ALA A 146 -10.11 18.86 -5.44
N THR A 147 -10.25 17.78 -4.66
CA THR A 147 -11.09 16.62 -5.00
C THR A 147 -12.22 16.54 -3.99
N ALA A 148 -13.35 15.93 -4.37
CA ALA A 148 -14.50 15.79 -3.48
C ALA A 148 -14.13 15.30 -2.07
N PRO A 149 -14.71 15.89 -1.00
CA PRO A 149 -14.36 15.53 0.37
C PRO A 149 -14.83 14.11 0.71
N ARG A 150 -14.04 13.42 1.55
CA ARG A 150 -14.38 12.09 2.06
C ARG A 150 -15.32 12.22 3.25
N THR A 151 -16.60 11.91 3.06
CA THR A 151 -17.60 11.94 4.13
C THR A 151 -17.87 10.54 4.67
N ARG A 152 -18.28 10.42 5.94
CA ARG A 152 -18.64 9.11 6.53
C ARG A 152 -19.92 8.53 5.89
N LYS A 153 -20.87 9.41 5.55
CA LYS A 153 -22.15 9.05 4.90
C LYS A 153 -21.97 8.39 3.52
N SER A 154 -20.89 8.72 2.80
CA SER A 154 -20.62 8.15 1.47
C SER A 154 -19.95 6.77 1.49
N ILE A 155 -19.63 6.22 2.66
CA ILE A 155 -19.01 4.89 2.78
C ILE A 155 -20.08 3.82 2.54
N LYS A 156 -19.98 3.10 1.43
CA LYS A 156 -20.88 1.97 1.09
C LYS A 156 -20.36 0.60 1.55
N ARG A 157 -19.03 0.44 1.69
CA ARG A 157 -18.41 -0.86 2.02
C ARG A 157 -18.71 -1.27 3.46
N SER A 158 -19.07 -2.54 3.66
CA SER A 158 -19.35 -3.11 4.99
C SER A 158 -20.44 -2.34 5.75
N ARG A 159 -21.47 -1.91 5.01
CA ARG A 159 -22.68 -1.23 5.52
C ARG A 159 -23.96 -1.91 5.06
N TYR A 160 -23.92 -2.49 3.86
CA TYR A 160 -25.00 -3.24 3.25
C TYR A 160 -24.45 -4.60 2.82
N GLU A 161 -25.37 -5.55 2.63
CA GLU A 161 -25.05 -6.88 2.11
C GLU A 161 -24.29 -6.76 0.79
N ALA A 162 -23.16 -7.47 0.67
CA ALA A 162 -22.41 -7.56 -0.57
C ALA A 162 -22.46 -8.97 -1.13
N LYS A 163 -22.45 -9.11 -2.47
CA LYS A 163 -22.47 -10.42 -3.15
C LYS A 163 -21.43 -11.42 -2.64
N ARG A 164 -20.28 -10.92 -2.17
CA ARG A 164 -19.16 -11.71 -1.63
C ARG A 164 -19.40 -12.28 -0.22
N ASP A 165 -20.37 -11.75 0.52
CA ASP A 165 -20.66 -12.17 1.89
C ASP A 165 -21.40 -13.52 1.89
N LYS A 166 -21.97 -13.92 0.75
CA LYS A 166 -22.69 -15.18 0.52
C LYS A 166 -21.84 -16.46 0.64
N HIS A 167 -20.53 -16.35 0.76
CA HIS A 167 -19.62 -17.51 0.87
C HIS A 167 -19.37 -17.97 2.31
N ILE A 168 -19.94 -17.28 3.29
CA ILE A 168 -19.79 -17.60 4.72
C ILE A 168 -21.14 -18.08 5.23
N SER A 169 -21.15 -19.17 6.02
CA SER A 169 -22.39 -19.63 6.66
C SER A 169 -22.87 -18.60 7.69
N GLU A 170 -24.18 -18.44 7.80
CA GLU A 170 -24.79 -17.49 8.75
C GLU A 170 -24.36 -17.76 10.20
N GLU A 171 -24.20 -19.04 10.56
CA GLU A 171 -23.71 -19.45 11.87
C GLU A 171 -22.28 -18.97 12.14
N LEU A 172 -21.38 -19.14 11.17
CA LEU A 172 -19.98 -18.74 11.32
C LEU A 172 -19.85 -17.21 11.40
N GLU A 173 -20.63 -16.49 10.59
CA GLU A 173 -20.70 -15.03 10.65
C GLU A 173 -21.25 -14.56 12.01
N ARG A 174 -22.31 -15.19 12.51
CA ARG A 174 -22.86 -14.89 13.85
C ARG A 174 -21.81 -15.07 14.94
N LYS A 175 -21.07 -16.18 14.91
CA LYS A 175 -20.00 -16.47 15.87
C LYS A 175 -18.89 -15.41 15.85
N PHE A 176 -18.36 -15.07 14.66
CA PHE A 176 -17.32 -14.05 14.56
C PHE A 176 -17.83 -12.65 14.86
N SER A 177 -19.06 -12.33 14.50
CA SER A 177 -19.70 -11.05 14.81
C SER A 177 -19.83 -10.84 16.32
N LYS A 178 -20.26 -11.85 17.09
CA LYS A 178 -20.28 -11.82 18.55
C LYS A 178 -18.89 -11.56 19.14
N ILE A 179 -17.87 -12.33 18.73
CA ILE A 179 -16.50 -12.18 19.23
C ILE A 179 -15.96 -10.78 18.91
N THR A 180 -16.09 -10.31 17.67
CA THR A 180 -15.58 -8.99 17.26
C THR A 180 -16.30 -7.84 17.94
N SER A 181 -17.61 -7.94 18.13
CA SER A 181 -18.41 -6.92 18.82
C SER A 181 -18.09 -6.88 20.32
N SER A 182 -17.91 -8.05 20.93
CA SER A 182 -17.61 -8.17 22.37
C SER A 182 -16.20 -7.75 22.76
N THR A 183 -15.23 -7.93 21.87
CA THR A 183 -13.79 -7.68 22.16
C THR A 183 -13.22 -6.45 21.46
N GLY A 184 -13.89 -5.98 20.40
CA GLY A 184 -13.37 -4.92 19.52
C GLY A 184 -12.07 -5.32 18.81
N LEU A 185 -11.79 -6.61 18.66
CA LEU A 185 -10.61 -7.09 17.94
C LEU A 185 -10.75 -6.86 16.43
N ARG A 186 -9.67 -6.40 15.80
CA ARG A 186 -9.59 -6.36 14.33
C ARG A 186 -9.30 -7.75 13.78
N LYS A 187 -9.65 -8.01 12.52
CA LYS A 187 -9.35 -9.29 11.83
C LYS A 187 -7.94 -9.83 12.12
N LYS A 188 -6.89 -9.03 11.90
CA LYS A 188 -5.50 -9.43 12.19
C LYS A 188 -5.21 -9.68 13.67
N GLU A 189 -5.90 -8.96 14.55
CA GLU A 189 -5.78 -9.17 16.00
C GLU A 189 -6.44 -10.51 16.35
N MET A 190 -7.63 -10.81 15.80
CA MET A 190 -8.30 -12.11 15.98
C MET A 190 -7.49 -13.29 15.46
N GLU A 191 -6.87 -13.15 14.29
CA GLU A 191 -5.99 -14.20 13.71
C GLU A 191 -4.77 -14.50 14.60
N ALA A 192 -4.40 -13.58 15.50
CA ALA A 192 -3.19 -13.66 16.30
C ALA A 192 -3.42 -13.96 17.79
N VAL A 193 -4.62 -13.73 18.34
CA VAL A 193 -4.93 -14.01 19.75
C VAL A 193 -5.04 -15.52 20.00
N ARG A 194 -4.71 -15.94 21.22
CA ARG A 194 -4.77 -17.33 21.70
C ARG A 194 -5.49 -17.39 23.05
N GLY A 195 -5.94 -18.56 23.49
CA GLY A 195 -6.61 -18.70 24.80
C GLY A 195 -5.77 -18.19 25.97
N VAL A 196 -4.45 -18.44 25.94
CA VAL A 196 -3.48 -17.92 26.94
C VAL A 196 -3.41 -16.39 27.05
N ASP A 197 -3.97 -15.66 26.08
CA ASP A 197 -4.07 -14.20 26.11
C ASP A 197 -5.25 -13.70 26.95
N LEU A 198 -6.13 -14.58 27.44
CA LEU A 198 -7.15 -14.26 28.41
C LEU A 198 -6.51 -13.87 29.75
N LYS A 199 -7.01 -12.77 30.34
CA LYS A 199 -6.59 -12.26 31.64
C LYS A 199 -7.79 -11.84 32.44
N GLU A 200 -7.88 -12.32 33.67
CA GLU A 200 -8.82 -11.84 34.65
C GLU A 200 -8.15 -10.76 35.50
N ILE A 201 -8.80 -9.61 35.64
CA ILE A 201 -8.34 -8.48 36.44
C ILE A 201 -9.55 -7.90 37.15
N ASN A 202 -9.56 -7.93 38.48
CA ASN A 202 -10.65 -7.40 39.31
C ASN A 202 -12.04 -7.93 38.92
N GLY A 203 -12.15 -9.25 38.68
CA GLY A 203 -13.41 -9.91 38.27
C GLY A 203 -13.88 -9.58 36.86
N LYS A 204 -13.06 -8.92 36.03
CA LYS A 204 -13.33 -8.64 34.62
C LYS A 204 -12.34 -9.37 33.73
N TYR A 205 -12.81 -9.81 32.56
CA TYR A 205 -12.00 -10.54 31.59
C TYR A 205 -11.53 -9.64 30.44
N TYR A 206 -10.26 -9.80 30.09
CA TYR A 206 -9.59 -9.06 29.03
C TYR A 206 -8.84 -10.02 28.12
N VAL A 207 -8.77 -9.66 26.83
CA VAL A 207 -7.88 -10.31 25.85
C VAL A 207 -6.65 -9.45 25.64
N LYS A 208 -5.47 -10.01 25.87
CA LYS A 208 -4.18 -9.34 25.64
C LYS A 208 -3.87 -9.25 24.15
N VAL A 209 -3.97 -8.06 23.60
CA VAL A 209 -3.57 -7.76 22.22
C VAL A 209 -2.08 -7.42 22.19
N ARG A 210 -1.27 -8.33 21.64
CA ARG A 210 0.19 -8.17 21.49
C ARG A 210 0.60 -7.14 20.42
N GLN A 211 -0.13 -7.11 19.31
CA GLN A 211 0.19 -6.25 18.15
C GLN A 211 -1.08 -5.62 17.59
N GLY A 212 -1.58 -4.58 18.26
CA GLY A 212 -2.71 -3.80 17.79
C GLY A 212 -2.33 -2.85 16.65
N LYS A 213 -3.28 -1.99 16.26
CA LYS A 213 -3.04 -0.97 15.24
C LYS A 213 -1.81 -0.11 15.58
N GLY A 214 -0.84 -0.06 14.66
CA GLY A 214 0.40 0.68 14.83
C GLY A 214 1.39 0.04 15.82
N GLY A 215 1.26 -1.27 16.08
CA GLY A 215 2.14 -2.01 16.99
C GLY A 215 1.78 -1.85 18.47
N LYS A 216 0.68 -1.16 18.79
CA LYS A 216 0.29 -0.86 20.18
C LYS A 216 -0.23 -2.11 20.90
N LYS A 217 0.30 -2.39 22.08
CA LYS A 217 -0.21 -3.40 23.01
C LYS A 217 -1.43 -2.83 23.75
N ARG A 218 -2.45 -3.64 24.00
CA ARG A 218 -3.61 -3.27 24.83
C ARG A 218 -4.25 -4.49 25.48
N LEU A 219 -4.95 -4.26 26.59
CA LEU A 219 -5.92 -5.21 27.15
C LEU A 219 -7.30 -4.83 26.61
N ALA A 220 -7.91 -5.72 25.83
CA ALA A 220 -9.25 -5.52 25.28
C ALA A 220 -10.27 -6.13 26.25
N LEU A 221 -11.07 -5.30 26.90
CA LEU A 221 -12.15 -5.77 27.77
C LEU A 221 -13.14 -6.60 26.95
N ILE A 222 -13.56 -7.75 27.49
CA ILE A 222 -14.65 -8.55 26.94
C ILE A 222 -15.95 -8.00 27.51
N MET A 223 -16.85 -7.56 26.63
CA MET A 223 -18.16 -7.04 26.99
C MET A 223 -19.17 -7.42 25.91
N GLY A 224 -19.95 -8.47 26.17
CA GLY A 224 -21.08 -8.86 25.33
C GLY A 224 -22.26 -7.89 25.47
N LYS A 225 -23.33 -8.16 24.72
CA LYS A 225 -24.58 -7.41 24.84
C LYS A 225 -25.21 -7.56 26.23
N ASP A 226 -25.09 -8.76 26.79
CA ASP A 226 -25.56 -9.15 28.12
C ASP A 226 -24.52 -10.03 28.83
N LYS A 227 -24.86 -10.49 30.03
CA LYS A 227 -23.98 -11.32 30.86
C LYS A 227 -23.76 -12.70 30.23
N GLU A 228 -24.80 -13.29 29.65
CA GLU A 228 -24.73 -14.62 29.02
C GLU A 228 -23.78 -14.62 27.83
N GLU A 229 -23.87 -13.62 26.94
CA GLU A 229 -22.95 -13.47 25.82
C GLU A 229 -21.52 -13.22 26.31
N THR A 230 -21.35 -12.43 27.37
CA THR A 230 -20.03 -12.17 27.95
C THR A 230 -19.39 -13.48 28.44
N ASP A 231 -20.15 -14.30 29.17
CA ASP A 231 -19.71 -15.59 29.69
C ASP A 231 -19.44 -16.60 28.56
N GLU A 232 -20.27 -16.62 27.52
CA GLU A 232 -20.05 -17.41 26.28
C GLU A 232 -18.69 -17.07 25.66
N ILE A 233 -18.39 -15.79 25.45
CA ILE A 233 -17.12 -15.36 24.86
C ILE A 233 -15.94 -15.71 25.76
N ILE A 234 -16.05 -15.53 27.08
CA ILE A 234 -15.01 -15.91 28.04
C ILE A 234 -14.72 -17.41 27.94
N ASN A 235 -15.75 -18.26 27.88
CA ASN A 235 -15.61 -19.70 27.79
C ASN A 235 -14.93 -20.12 26.48
N ILE A 236 -15.24 -19.48 25.35
CA ILE A 236 -14.53 -19.71 24.08
C ILE A 236 -13.02 -19.50 24.24
N PHE A 237 -12.59 -18.45 24.96
CA PHE A 237 -11.17 -18.20 25.18
C PHE A 237 -10.55 -19.18 26.19
N LYS A 238 -11.31 -19.63 27.20
CA LYS A 238 -10.86 -20.64 28.17
C LYS A 238 -10.67 -22.01 27.51
N GLU A 239 -11.60 -22.45 26.66
CA GLU A 239 -11.50 -23.73 25.95
C GLU A 239 -10.36 -23.77 24.94
N ALA A 240 -9.96 -22.61 24.41
CA ALA A 240 -8.88 -22.48 23.44
C ALA A 240 -7.48 -22.37 24.08
N GLY A 241 -7.34 -22.46 25.42
CA GLY A 241 -6.14 -22.06 26.16
C GLY A 241 -5.75 -22.98 27.30
#